data_AF-A0A832ILK1-F1
#
_entry.id   AF-A0A832ILK1-F1
#
_cell.length_a   1.000
_cell.length_b   1.000
_cell.length_c   1.000
_cell.angle_alpha   90.00
_cell.angle_beta   90.00
_cell.angle_gamma   90.00
#
_symmetry.space_group_name_H-M   'P 1'
#
loop_
_entity.id
_entity.type
_entity.pdbx_description
1 polymer ?
#
loop_
_entity_poly.entity_id
_entity_poly.type
_entity_poly.pdbx_seq_one_letter_code
_entity_poly.pdbx_strand_id
1 'polypeptide(L)'
;MLRTETLKESIEQYTASVNSNKRNRSASYESVISAGLQYRPGDKVSFYIVGSDPNPRTFSSAKIYDENSSGRKDYNVNYYLKKLYEYAQRFSPFFEHADFENIFSNEKDSLFKPDLSGIQIKTAPIQEMTTEDEEDE
;
A
#
# COMPACT_ATOMS: atom_id res chain seq x y z
N MET A 1 6.26 5.18 0.79
CA MET A 1 6.57 3.83 1.28
C MET A 1 7.16 2.97 0.18
N LEU A 2 8.20 2.23 0.54
CA LEU A 2 8.87 1.25 -0.31
C LEU A 2 7.98 0.03 -0.53
N ARG A 3 7.94 -0.51 -1.75
CA ARG A 3 7.20 -1.74 -2.07
C ARG A 3 8.18 -2.81 -2.55
N THR A 4 7.98 -4.05 -2.11
CA THR A 4 8.78 -5.20 -2.52
C THR A 4 7.90 -6.24 -3.20
N GLU A 5 8.29 -6.67 -4.39
CA GLU A 5 7.59 -7.70 -5.18
C GLU A 5 8.57 -8.75 -5.69
N THR A 6 8.10 -9.99 -5.85
CA THR A 6 8.89 -11.07 -6.47
C THR A 6 8.58 -11.12 -7.96
N LEU A 7 9.63 -11.08 -8.79
CA LEU A 7 9.49 -11.29 -10.24
C LEU A 7 9.21 -12.77 -10.50
N LYS A 8 8.23 -13.06 -11.35
CA LYS A 8 7.72 -14.41 -11.62
C LYS A 8 8.20 -14.97 -12.96
N GLU A 9 8.55 -14.09 -13.88
CA GLU A 9 8.99 -14.42 -15.23
C GLU A 9 10.25 -13.61 -15.57
N SER A 10 10.91 -13.95 -16.68
CA SER A 10 12.09 -13.19 -17.12
C SER A 10 11.68 -11.83 -17.69
N ILE A 11 12.64 -10.91 -17.77
CA ILE A 11 12.42 -9.57 -18.35
C ILE A 11 11.99 -9.70 -19.82
N GLU A 12 12.56 -10.64 -20.55
CA GLU A 12 12.26 -10.89 -21.96
C GLU A 12 10.83 -11.41 -22.14
N GLN A 13 10.40 -12.37 -21.31
CA GLN A 13 9.05 -12.93 -21.33
C GLN A 13 8.00 -11.87 -21.00
N TYR A 14 8.27 -11.06 -19.96
CA TYR A 14 7.43 -9.93 -19.59
C TYR A 14 7.32 -8.92 -20.75
N THR A 15 8.45 -8.52 -21.33
CA THR A 15 8.49 -7.51 -22.41
C THR A 15 7.74 -7.99 -23.65
N ALA A 16 7.91 -9.27 -24.03
CA ALA A 16 7.15 -9.87 -25.12
C ALA A 16 5.63 -9.89 -24.84
N SER A 17 5.23 -10.18 -23.61
CA SER A 17 3.83 -10.20 -23.20
C SER A 17 3.18 -8.80 -23.19
N VAL A 18 3.93 -7.78 -22.77
CA VAL A 18 3.49 -6.38 -22.83
C VAL A 18 3.37 -5.91 -24.28
N ASN A 19 4.37 -6.20 -25.12
CA ASN A 19 4.37 -5.78 -26.52
C ASN A 19 3.29 -6.47 -27.36
N SER A 20 2.94 -7.72 -27.02
CA SER A 20 1.83 -8.45 -27.63
C SER A 20 0.46 -8.15 -27.00
N ASN A 21 0.39 -7.16 -26.09
CA ASN A 21 -0.80 -6.73 -25.39
C ASN A 21 -1.51 -7.85 -24.58
N LYS A 22 -0.78 -8.90 -24.23
CA LYS A 22 -1.27 -10.00 -23.37
C LYS A 22 -1.23 -9.65 -21.89
N ARG A 23 -0.48 -8.62 -21.52
CA ARG A 23 -0.26 -8.21 -20.13
C ARG A 23 -0.12 -6.69 -20.00
N ASN A 24 -0.66 -6.13 -18.92
CA ASN A 24 -0.44 -4.73 -18.54
C ASN A 24 0.96 -4.50 -17.97
N ARG A 25 1.49 -3.29 -18.17
CA ARG A 25 2.79 -2.89 -17.60
C ARG A 25 2.78 -2.93 -16.08
N SER A 26 3.86 -3.44 -15.50
CA SER A 26 4.02 -3.60 -14.05
C SER A 26 5.14 -2.72 -13.53
N ALA A 27 4.88 -1.98 -12.45
CA ALA A 27 5.86 -1.10 -11.81
C ALA A 27 7.15 -1.81 -11.38
N SER A 28 7.04 -3.04 -10.87
CA SER A 28 8.20 -3.87 -10.51
C SER A 28 9.11 -4.12 -11.71
N TYR A 29 8.58 -4.63 -12.82
CA TYR A 29 9.36 -4.93 -14.03
C TYR A 29 9.88 -3.67 -14.71
N GLU A 30 9.05 -2.65 -14.88
CA GLU A 30 9.46 -1.39 -15.51
C GLU A 30 10.56 -0.68 -14.70
N SER A 31 10.52 -0.76 -13.36
CA SER A 31 11.59 -0.19 -12.52
C SER A 31 12.95 -0.88 -12.73
N VAL A 32 12.94 -2.21 -12.90
CA VAL A 32 14.15 -2.99 -13.21
C VAL A 32 14.68 -2.64 -14.60
N ILE A 33 13.79 -2.63 -15.60
CA ILE A 33 14.13 -2.29 -16.99
C ILE A 33 14.72 -0.88 -17.06
N SER A 34 14.10 0.08 -16.37
CA SER A 34 14.57 1.48 -16.34
C SER A 34 15.92 1.63 -15.64
N ALA A 35 16.21 0.77 -14.66
CA ALA A 35 17.50 0.74 -13.98
C ALA A 35 18.59 -0.02 -14.76
N GLY A 36 18.25 -0.71 -15.86
CA GLY A 36 19.19 -1.51 -16.64
C GLY A 36 19.76 -2.72 -15.88
N LEU A 37 19.06 -3.18 -14.84
CA LEU A 37 19.52 -4.28 -13.99
C LEU A 37 19.09 -5.63 -14.57
N GLN A 38 19.96 -6.63 -14.45
CA GLN A 38 19.60 -8.01 -14.77
C GLN A 38 18.95 -8.66 -13.54
N TYR A 39 17.78 -9.27 -13.73
CA TYR A 39 17.06 -10.01 -12.71
C TYR A 39 16.57 -11.34 -13.25
N ARG A 40 16.39 -12.32 -12.36
CA ARG A 40 15.89 -13.65 -12.66
C ARG A 40 14.51 -13.87 -12.05
N PRO A 41 13.70 -14.78 -12.62
CA PRO A 41 12.50 -15.26 -11.97
C PRO A 41 12.82 -15.76 -10.55
N GLY A 42 12.04 -15.33 -9.56
CA GLY A 42 12.26 -15.61 -8.14
C GLY A 42 12.93 -14.48 -7.36
N ASP A 43 13.55 -13.52 -8.04
CA ASP A 43 14.21 -12.40 -7.36
C ASP A 43 13.20 -11.42 -6.77
N LYS A 44 13.55 -10.84 -5.62
CA LYS A 44 12.79 -9.77 -4.98
C LYS A 44 13.30 -8.40 -5.44
N VAL A 45 12.37 -7.54 -5.84
CA VAL A 45 12.64 -6.18 -6.28
C VAL A 45 11.95 -5.22 -5.33
N SER A 46 12.72 -4.31 -4.75
CA SER A 46 12.22 -3.20 -3.94
C SER A 46 12.23 -1.92 -4.75
N PHE A 47 11.10 -1.22 -4.81
CA PHE A 47 10.94 0.00 -5.60
C PHE A 47 10.02 1.03 -4.91
N TYR A 48 10.15 2.29 -5.32
CA TYR A 48 9.33 3.40 -4.84
C TYR A 48 8.83 4.27 -6.01
N ILE A 49 7.82 5.09 -5.74
CA ILE A 49 7.20 5.98 -6.73
C ILE A 49 7.79 7.39 -6.60
N VAL A 50 8.21 7.95 -7.73
CA VAL A 50 8.78 9.29 -7.85
C VAL A 50 7.84 10.28 -8.56
N GLY A 51 8.18 11.56 -8.52
CA GLY A 51 7.41 12.65 -9.16
C GLY A 51 6.56 13.45 -8.18
N SER A 52 5.65 14.26 -8.72
CA SER A 52 4.81 15.20 -7.96
C SER A 52 3.30 14.96 -8.12
N ASP A 53 2.90 14.20 -9.14
CA ASP A 53 1.50 13.88 -9.42
C ASP A 53 0.94 12.94 -8.33
N PRO A 54 -0.17 13.28 -7.64
CA PRO A 54 -0.82 12.38 -6.68
C PRO A 54 -1.40 11.10 -7.33
N ASN A 55 -1.60 11.07 -8.65
CA ASN A 55 -2.10 9.93 -9.42
C ASN A 55 -1.14 9.54 -10.56
N PRO A 56 0.14 9.25 -10.24
CA PRO A 56 1.12 8.98 -11.27
C PRO A 56 0.80 7.65 -11.95
N ARG A 57 1.20 7.52 -13.22
CA ARG A 57 1.27 6.23 -13.89
C ARG A 57 2.37 5.41 -13.21
N THR A 58 1.95 4.59 -12.24
CA THR A 58 2.85 3.86 -11.32
C THR A 58 3.94 3.09 -12.03
N PHE A 59 3.64 2.49 -13.19
CA PHE A 59 4.63 1.73 -13.96
C PHE A 59 5.75 2.61 -14.52
N SER A 60 5.46 3.85 -14.92
CA SER A 60 6.45 4.79 -15.47
C SER A 60 7.17 5.59 -14.39
N SER A 61 6.57 5.70 -13.21
CA SER A 61 7.10 6.49 -12.10
C SER A 61 7.77 5.63 -11.03
N ALA A 62 7.97 4.34 -11.30
CA ALA A 62 8.63 3.41 -10.37
C ALA A 62 10.14 3.43 -10.54
N LYS A 63 10.86 3.49 -9.42
CA LYS A 63 12.32 3.53 -9.37
C LYS A 63 12.84 2.51 -8.36
N ILE A 64 13.89 1.80 -8.73
CA ILE A 64 14.54 0.80 -7.86
C ILE A 64 15.05 1.47 -6.59
N TYR A 65 14.83 0.80 -5.48
CA TYR A 65 15.43 1.16 -4.21
C TYR A 65 16.81 0.56 -4.08
N ASP A 66 17.79 1.45 -4.08
CA ASP A 66 19.17 1.14 -3.71
C ASP A 66 19.47 1.68 -2.32
N GLU A 67 19.80 0.81 -1.38
CA GLU A 67 20.13 1.18 0.00
C GLU A 67 21.42 2.00 0.09
N ASN A 68 22.36 1.81 -0.85
CA ASN A 68 23.67 2.44 -0.82
C ASN A 68 23.69 3.86 -1.43
N SER A 69 22.58 4.34 -1.98
CA SER A 69 22.54 5.68 -2.58
C SER A 69 22.56 6.74 -1.47
N SER A 70 23.62 7.53 -1.40
CA SER A 70 23.84 8.58 -0.39
C SER A 70 22.99 9.85 -0.58
N GLY A 71 22.14 9.89 -1.61
CA GLY A 71 21.29 11.04 -1.93
C GLY A 71 19.89 11.00 -1.28
N ARG A 72 19.29 12.18 -1.13
CA ARG A 72 17.87 12.30 -0.75
C ARG A 72 17.01 11.63 -1.83
N LYS A 73 16.18 10.67 -1.41
CA LYS A 73 15.24 9.98 -2.28
C LYS A 73 14.15 10.93 -2.77
N ASP A 74 13.86 10.87 -4.05
CA ASP A 74 12.89 11.67 -4.79
C ASP A 74 11.45 11.11 -4.68
N TYR A 75 11.05 10.73 -3.46
CA TYR A 75 9.72 10.16 -3.20
C TYR A 75 8.60 11.12 -3.62
N ASN A 76 7.57 10.56 -4.26
CA ASN A 76 6.34 11.27 -4.54
C ASN A 76 5.47 11.37 -3.29
N VAL A 77 5.71 12.41 -2.49
CA VAL A 77 5.01 12.63 -1.21
C VAL A 77 3.49 12.73 -1.42
N ASN A 78 3.04 13.43 -2.46
CA ASN A 78 1.61 13.61 -2.77
C ASN A 78 0.92 12.27 -3.04
N TYR A 79 1.53 11.40 -3.83
CA TYR A 79 1.03 10.06 -4.09
C TYR A 79 0.90 9.24 -2.80
N TYR A 80 1.92 9.28 -1.94
CA TYR A 80 1.91 8.51 -0.70
C TYR A 80 0.93 9.06 0.33
N LEU A 81 0.78 10.38 0.44
CA LEU A 81 -0.24 11.01 1.29
C LEU A 81 -1.66 10.63 0.82
N LYS A 82 -1.91 10.68 -0.50
CA LYS A 82 -3.19 10.24 -1.06
C LYS A 82 -3.46 8.76 -0.76
N LYS A 83 -2.46 7.89 -0.94
CA LYS A 83 -2.59 6.46 -0.62
C LYS A 83 -2.86 6.22 0.87
N LEU A 84 -2.18 6.95 1.74
CA LEU A 84 -2.41 6.88 3.18
C LEU A 84 -3.85 7.26 3.52
N TYR A 85 -4.36 8.36 2.94
CA TYR A 85 -5.75 8.78 3.10
C TYR A 85 -6.73 7.74 2.56
N GLU A 86 -6.51 7.19 1.36
CA GLU A 86 -7.33 6.11 0.80
C GLU A 86 -7.38 4.87 1.69
N TYR A 87 -6.29 4.53 2.38
CA TYR A 87 -6.27 3.44 3.36
C TYR A 87 -6.99 3.82 4.64
N ALA A 88 -6.80 5.04 5.14
CA ALA A 88 -7.51 5.55 6.31
C ALA A 88 -9.03 5.49 6.09
N GLN A 89 -9.51 5.89 4.91
CA GLN A 89 -10.93 5.86 4.54
C GLN A 89 -11.58 4.46 4.66
N ARG A 90 -10.81 3.37 4.54
CA ARG A 90 -11.33 2.01 4.77
C ARG A 90 -11.75 1.76 6.20
N PHE A 91 -11.25 2.56 7.13
CA PHE A 91 -11.60 2.48 8.53
C PHE A 91 -12.83 3.31 8.89
N SER A 92 -13.31 4.18 8.00
CA SER A 92 -14.49 5.03 8.25
C SER A 92 -15.70 4.28 8.83
N PRO A 93 -16.05 3.05 8.39
CA PRO A 93 -17.18 2.30 8.96
C PRO A 93 -17.03 1.91 10.44
N PHE A 94 -15.82 1.97 11.00
CA PHE A 94 -15.53 1.60 12.39
C PHE A 94 -15.55 2.79 13.36
N PHE A 95 -15.77 4.01 12.86
CA PHE A 95 -15.75 5.24 13.65
C PHE A 95 -17.01 6.07 13.40
N GLU A 96 -17.39 6.90 14.37
CA GLU A 96 -18.29 8.02 14.08
C GLU A 96 -17.57 9.04 13.19
N HIS A 97 -18.30 9.75 12.34
CA HIS A 97 -17.70 10.70 11.39
C HIS A 97 -16.81 11.75 12.09
N ALA A 98 -17.22 12.25 13.26
CA ALA A 98 -16.45 13.21 14.04
C ALA A 98 -15.14 12.63 14.57
N ASP A 99 -15.15 11.39 15.06
CA ASP A 99 -13.96 10.71 15.56
C ASP A 99 -13.00 10.36 14.44
N PHE A 100 -13.54 9.93 13.29
CA PHE A 100 -12.75 9.65 12.10
C PHE A 100 -11.97 10.88 11.63
N GLU A 101 -12.64 12.02 11.48
CA GLU A 101 -11.99 13.28 11.10
C GLU A 101 -10.98 13.71 12.17
N ASN A 102 -11.33 13.66 13.45
CA ASN A 102 -10.37 13.97 14.52
C ASN A 102 -9.09 13.13 14.46
N ILE A 103 -9.16 11.85 14.10
CA ILE A 103 -7.99 10.96 14.06
C ILE A 103 -7.21 11.09 12.74
N PHE A 104 -7.91 11.27 11.62
CA PHE A 104 -7.33 11.13 10.28
C PHE A 104 -7.31 12.43 9.44
N SER A 105 -7.85 13.56 9.90
CA SER A 105 -7.85 14.82 9.14
C SER A 105 -6.43 15.40 8.95
N ASN A 106 -6.28 16.05 7.80
CA ASN A 106 -5.02 16.57 7.27
C ASN A 106 -4.66 17.96 7.85
N GLU A 107 -5.57 18.55 8.64
CA GLU A 107 -5.36 19.86 9.24
C GLU A 107 -4.43 19.72 10.44
N LYS A 108 -3.26 20.34 10.28
CA LYS A 108 -2.19 20.62 11.27
C LYS A 108 -2.45 20.03 12.67
N ASP A 109 -1.70 18.97 12.97
CA ASP A 109 -1.41 18.42 14.31
C ASP A 109 -2.18 17.18 14.82
N SER A 110 -3.05 16.53 14.03
CA SER A 110 -3.81 15.38 14.56
C SER A 110 -3.25 13.97 14.32
N LEU A 111 -2.23 13.78 13.46
CA LEU A 111 -1.70 12.43 13.17
C LEU A 111 -1.10 11.71 14.40
N PHE A 112 -0.74 12.43 15.47
CA PHE A 112 -0.12 11.84 16.67
C PHE A 112 -0.58 12.46 18.01
N LYS A 113 -1.65 13.27 18.02
CA LYS A 113 -2.27 13.79 19.25
C LYS A 113 -3.80 13.94 19.16
N PRO A 114 -4.55 12.90 18.72
CA PRO A 114 -5.98 12.93 18.98
C PRO A 114 -6.18 12.95 20.50
N ASP A 115 -7.02 13.86 21.00
CA ASP A 115 -7.53 13.76 22.37
C ASP A 115 -8.45 12.52 22.42
N LEU A 116 -7.92 11.41 22.92
CA LEU A 116 -8.59 10.10 22.93
C LEU A 116 -9.63 9.98 24.06
N SER A 117 -9.82 11.01 24.88
CA SER A 117 -10.66 10.94 26.08
C SER A 117 -12.16 10.71 25.79
N GLY A 118 -12.61 10.83 24.53
CA GLY A 118 -14.02 10.72 24.13
C GLY A 118 -14.40 9.56 23.21
N ILE A 119 -13.47 8.75 22.71
CA ILE A 119 -13.76 7.73 21.69
C ILE A 119 -14.39 6.48 22.33
N GLN A 120 -15.61 6.11 21.90
CA GLN A 120 -16.26 4.86 22.31
C GLN A 120 -16.16 3.79 21.22
N ILE A 121 -15.50 2.68 21.54
CA ILE A 121 -15.42 1.51 20.64
C ILE A 121 -16.78 0.80 20.65
N LYS A 122 -17.41 0.64 19.49
CA LYS A 122 -18.63 -0.17 19.33
C LYS A 122 -18.29 -1.66 19.31
N THR A 123 -18.06 -2.26 20.47
CA THR A 123 -18.01 -3.72 20.62
C THR A 123 -19.43 -4.26 20.78
N ALA A 124 -19.87 -5.12 19.86
CA ALA A 124 -21.03 -5.98 20.09
C ALA A 124 -20.56 -7.19 20.91
N PRO A 125 -21.26 -7.56 22.01
CA PRO A 125 -20.97 -8.80 22.70
C PRO A 125 -21.26 -9.97 21.75
N ILE A 126 -20.27 -10.84 21.56
CA ILE A 126 -20.48 -12.14 20.92
C ILE A 126 -21.34 -12.93 21.92
N GLN A 127 -22.58 -13.26 21.54
CA GLN A 127 -23.36 -14.22 22.31
C GLN A 127 -22.63 -15.57 22.22
N GLU A 128 -22.15 -16.07 23.36
CA GLU A 128 -21.67 -17.44 23.46
C GLU A 128 -22.81 -18.36 23.03
N MET A 129 -22.63 -19.08 21.92
CA MET A 129 -23.44 -20.26 21.66
C MET A 129 -23.02 -21.30 22.68
N THR A 130 -23.81 -21.43 23.76
CA THR A 130 -23.78 -22.62 24.59
C THR A 130 -24.26 -23.78 23.71
N THR A 131 -23.31 -24.61 23.26
CA THR A 131 -23.62 -25.98 22.88
C THR A 131 -24.02 -26.71 24.15
N GLU A 132 -25.31 -26.73 24.45
CA GLU A 132 -25.90 -27.69 25.38
C GLU A 132 -25.94 -29.04 24.64
N ASP A 133 -24.88 -29.82 24.84
CA ASP A 133 -24.96 -31.27 24.81
C ASP A 133 -25.57 -31.72 26.15
N GLU A 134 -26.80 -32.23 26.14
CA GLU A 134 -27.38 -33.15 27.14
C GLU A 134 -28.30 -34.10 26.33
N GLU A 135 -27.86 -35.31 25.95
CA GLU A 135 -27.87 -36.58 26.71
C GLU A 135 -29.20 -36.91 27.41
N ASP A 136 -29.89 -37.91 26.82
CA ASP A 136 -30.76 -38.95 27.39
C ASP A 136 -31.93 -38.61 28.35
N GLU A 137 -33.16 -38.88 27.88
CA GLU A 137 -34.11 -39.85 28.50
C GLU A 137 -35.25 -40.26 27.53
#